data_AF-A0A1B7W3G4-F1
#
_entry.id   AF-A0A1B7W3G4-F1
#
_cell.length_a   1.000
_cell.length_b   1.000
_cell.length_c   1.000
_cell.angle_alpha   90.00
_cell.angle_beta   90.00
_cell.angle_gamma   90.00
#
_symmetry.space_group_name_H-M   'P 1'
#
loop_
_entity.id
_entity.type
_entity.pdbx_description
1 polymer ?
#
loop_
_entity_poly.entity_id
_entity_poly.type
_entity_poly.pdbx_seq_one_letter_code
_entity_poly.pdbx_strand_id
1 'polypeptide(L)'
;PGQFRFDAVISKHTSIPTKKTQRYSTVEDNQTLVRIEVFQGESQIPEENFKIGQFILQGIPSAKAGVPQIDVTFDIDCNCLLTVTALDTGTGKQCSIAIADSHLLTPAQANSLQAKFQNSQSYKRLG
;
A
#
# COMPACT_ATOMS: atom_id res chain seq x y z
N PRO A 1 10.52 -3.43 -24.12
CA PRO A 1 10.32 -2.62 -22.89
C PRO A 1 9.21 -3.24 -22.05
N GLY A 2 9.57 -3.85 -20.90
CA GLY A 2 8.60 -4.45 -19.98
C GLY A 2 7.59 -3.41 -19.51
N GLN A 3 6.31 -3.70 -19.72
CA GLN A 3 5.22 -2.80 -19.36
C GLN A 3 5.07 -2.81 -17.84
N PHE A 4 5.47 -1.72 -17.17
CA PHE A 4 5.15 -1.54 -15.76
C PHE A 4 3.63 -1.39 -15.62
N ARG A 5 3.06 -2.05 -14.62
CA ARG A 5 1.63 -1.94 -14.30
C ARG A 5 1.44 -0.96 -13.17
N PHE A 6 0.68 0.10 -13.43
CA PHE A 6 0.28 1.10 -12.44
C PHE A 6 -1.23 0.99 -12.21
N ASP A 7 -1.64 0.78 -10.97
CA ASP A 7 -3.06 0.70 -10.59
C ASP A 7 -3.32 1.57 -9.35
N ALA A 8 -4.48 2.22 -9.31
CA ALA A 8 -4.99 2.80 -8.07
C ALA A 8 -5.61 1.70 -7.20
N VAL A 9 -4.98 1.36 -6.08
CA VAL A 9 -5.41 0.24 -5.23
C VAL A 9 -6.37 0.68 -4.12
N ILE A 10 -6.13 1.82 -3.49
CA ILE A 10 -7.00 2.42 -2.48
C ILE A 10 -7.38 3.83 -2.94
N SER A 11 -8.66 4.04 -3.21
CA SER A 11 -9.16 5.34 -3.65
C SER A 11 -9.18 6.35 -2.49
N LYS A 12 -9.06 7.64 -2.83
CA LYS A 12 -9.28 8.74 -1.88
C LYS A 12 -10.67 8.62 -1.25
N HIS A 13 -10.78 9.09 0.00
CA HIS A 13 -12.01 9.04 0.81
C HIS A 13 -12.46 7.63 1.24
N THR A 14 -11.62 6.60 1.06
CA THR A 14 -11.86 5.28 1.66
C THR A 14 -11.79 5.38 3.18
N SER A 15 -12.76 4.79 3.88
CA SER A 15 -12.75 4.73 5.34
C SER A 15 -11.59 3.85 5.84
N ILE A 16 -10.86 4.31 6.85
CA ILE A 16 -9.83 3.53 7.54
C ILE A 16 -10.39 2.95 8.85
N PRO A 17 -9.96 1.76 9.28
CA PRO A 17 -8.95 0.89 8.66
C PRO A 17 -9.45 0.25 7.36
N THR A 18 -8.55 -0.03 6.42
CA THR A 18 -8.89 -0.67 5.15
C THR A 18 -7.76 -1.56 4.66
N LYS A 19 -8.15 -2.64 3.96
CA LYS A 19 -7.23 -3.60 3.39
C LYS A 19 -7.64 -3.96 1.97
N LYS A 20 -6.68 -3.92 1.05
CA LYS A 20 -6.88 -4.26 -0.38
C LYS A 20 -5.73 -5.09 -0.88
N THR A 21 -6.03 -6.12 -1.67
CA THR A 21 -5.02 -6.99 -2.29
C THR A 21 -5.21 -6.96 -3.80
N GLN A 22 -4.12 -6.76 -4.51
CA GLN A 22 -4.06 -6.78 -5.97
C GLN A 22 -3.02 -7.79 -6.43
N ARG A 23 -3.37 -8.58 -7.45
CA ARG A 23 -2.50 -9.63 -7.99
C ARG A 23 -1.73 -9.13 -9.21
N TYR A 24 -0.42 -9.36 -9.18
CA TYR A 24 0.54 -9.04 -10.21
C TYR A 24 1.29 -10.30 -10.66
N SER A 25 2.05 -10.17 -11.74
CA SER A 25 2.93 -11.22 -12.25
C SER A 25 4.20 -10.60 -12.82
N THR A 26 5.23 -11.43 -13.05
CA THR A 26 6.42 -11.04 -13.81
C THR A 26 6.06 -10.68 -15.25
N VAL A 27 6.85 -9.76 -15.81
CA VAL A 27 6.68 -9.21 -17.16
C VAL A 27 7.74 -9.71 -18.14
N GLU A 28 8.79 -10.36 -17.61
CA GLU A 28 9.88 -10.96 -18.39
C GLU A 28 10.06 -12.43 -18.03
N ASP A 29 10.46 -13.23 -19.02
CA ASP A 29 10.80 -14.64 -18.81
C ASP A 29 12.01 -14.76 -17.88
N ASN A 30 11.95 -15.73 -16.97
CA ASN A 30 13.00 -16.01 -15.99
C ASN A 30 13.32 -14.85 -15.04
N GLN A 31 12.37 -13.91 -14.89
CA GLN A 31 12.47 -12.81 -13.91
C GLN A 31 12.41 -13.36 -12.47
N THR A 32 13.48 -13.18 -11.70
CA THR A 32 13.61 -13.71 -10.33
C THR A 32 13.40 -12.68 -9.22
N LEU A 33 13.16 -11.42 -9.60
CA LEU A 33 12.88 -10.31 -8.69
C LEU A 33 11.79 -9.41 -9.25
N VAL A 34 10.96 -8.84 -8.38
CA VAL A 34 10.00 -7.79 -8.72
C VAL A 34 10.25 -6.58 -7.85
N ARG A 35 10.20 -5.40 -8.45
CA ARG A 35 10.25 -4.12 -7.75
C ARG A 35 8.83 -3.61 -7.58
N ILE A 36 8.48 -3.27 -6.35
CA ILE A 36 7.21 -2.61 -6.00
C ILE A 36 7.54 -1.19 -5.63
N GLU A 37 6.92 -0.25 -6.33
CA GLU A 37 6.99 1.18 -6.02
C GLU A 37 5.59 1.65 -5.60
N VAL A 38 5.53 2.42 -4.52
CA VAL A 38 4.29 2.85 -3.89
C VAL A 38 4.18 4.36 -4.00
N PHE A 39 3.04 4.81 -4.53
CA PHE A 39 2.76 6.22 -4.77
C PHE A 39 1.48 6.66 -4.07
N GLN A 40 1.43 7.95 -3.72
CA GLN A 40 0.28 8.65 -3.18
C GLN A 40 -0.05 9.83 -4.10
N GLY A 41 -1.29 9.89 -4.55
CA GLY A 41 -1.81 10.96 -5.40
C GLY A 41 -3.06 10.53 -6.17
N GLU A 42 -3.55 11.42 -7.03
CA GLU A 42 -4.78 11.22 -7.81
C GLU A 42 -4.51 11.04 -9.31
N SER A 43 -3.26 11.24 -9.76
CA SER A 43 -2.94 11.16 -11.19
C SER A 43 -2.84 9.71 -11.63
N GLN A 44 -3.23 9.46 -12.88
CA GLN A 44 -2.98 8.18 -13.56
C GLN A 44 -1.54 8.05 -14.07
N ILE A 45 -0.76 9.13 -13.99
CA ILE A 45 0.63 9.20 -14.42
C ILE A 45 1.52 9.08 -13.18
N PRO A 46 2.34 8.01 -13.03
CA PRO A 46 3.18 7.80 -11.85
C PRO A 46 4.07 9.00 -11.49
N GLU A 47 4.63 9.67 -12.51
CA GLU A 47 5.55 10.80 -12.37
C GLU A 47 4.89 12.06 -11.78
N GLU A 48 3.56 12.14 -11.83
CA GLU A 48 2.77 13.23 -11.24
C GLU A 48 2.35 12.94 -9.79
N ASN A 49 2.61 11.73 -9.29
CA ASN A 49 2.28 11.31 -7.94
C ASN A 49 3.52 11.34 -7.03
N PHE A 50 3.29 11.40 -5.71
CA PHE A 50 4.38 11.37 -4.74
C PHE A 50 4.77 9.93 -4.41
N LYS A 51 6.04 9.57 -4.64
CA LYS A 51 6.58 8.25 -4.28
C LYS A 51 6.81 8.18 -2.76
N ILE A 52 6.07 7.32 -2.08
CA ILE A 52 6.12 7.15 -0.62
C ILE A 52 6.92 5.92 -0.18
N GLY A 53 7.23 5.00 -1.09
CA GLY A 53 8.02 3.83 -0.76
C GLY A 53 8.44 3.00 -1.96
N GLN A 54 9.42 2.13 -1.73
CA GLN A 54 9.82 1.11 -2.69
C GLN A 54 10.46 -0.07 -1.97
N PHE A 55 10.30 -1.27 -2.54
CA PHE A 55 10.98 -2.46 -2.08
C PHE A 55 11.06 -3.50 -3.20
N ILE A 56 11.85 -4.54 -2.97
CA ILE A 56 12.08 -5.61 -3.93
C ILE A 56 11.75 -6.94 -3.27
N LEU A 57 10.85 -7.71 -3.88
CA LEU A 57 10.67 -9.11 -3.56
C LEU A 57 11.62 -9.93 -4.45
N GLN A 58 12.55 -10.64 -3.81
CA GLN A 58 13.53 -11.49 -4.48
C GLN A 58 13.20 -12.97 -4.32
N GLY A 59 13.82 -13.78 -5.19
CA GLY A 59 13.76 -15.24 -5.08
C GLY A 59 12.49 -15.84 -5.66
N ILE A 60 11.89 -15.15 -6.63
CA ILE A 60 10.81 -15.68 -7.48
C ILE A 60 11.40 -16.79 -8.36
N PRO A 61 10.72 -17.95 -8.48
CA PRO A 61 11.17 -19.02 -9.35
C PRO A 61 11.28 -18.58 -10.81
N SER A 62 12.32 -19.05 -11.50
CA SER A 62 12.47 -18.83 -12.94
C SER A 62 11.30 -19.50 -13.68
N ALA A 63 10.44 -18.69 -14.31
CA ALA A 63 9.29 -19.16 -15.06
C ALA A 63 9.00 -18.20 -16.23
N LYS A 64 8.10 -18.58 -17.13
CA LYS A 64 7.61 -17.68 -18.19
C LYS A 64 6.95 -16.45 -17.58
N ALA A 65 7.02 -15.31 -18.28
CA ALA A 65 6.26 -14.13 -17.93
C ALA A 65 4.77 -14.46 -17.78
N GLY A 66 4.08 -13.81 -16.83
CA GLY A 66 2.67 -14.09 -16.55
C GLY A 66 2.40 -15.30 -15.62
N VAL A 67 3.40 -16.15 -15.34
CA VAL A 67 3.20 -17.38 -14.54
C VAL A 67 3.31 -17.12 -13.03
N PRO A 68 4.39 -16.53 -12.49
CA PRO A 68 4.48 -16.23 -11.06
C PRO A 68 3.35 -15.31 -10.59
N GLN A 69 2.71 -15.62 -9.46
CA GLN A 69 1.57 -14.86 -8.95
C GLN A 69 1.96 -14.14 -7.67
N ILE A 70 2.05 -12.80 -7.74
CA ILE A 70 2.48 -11.94 -6.65
C ILE A 70 1.27 -11.16 -6.12
N ASP A 71 0.88 -11.45 -4.88
CA ASP A 71 -0.16 -10.70 -4.17
C ASP A 71 0.46 -9.50 -3.48
N VAL A 72 0.07 -8.31 -3.89
CA VAL A 72 0.45 -7.06 -3.23
C VAL A 72 -0.74 -6.59 -2.40
N THR A 73 -0.58 -6.58 -1.09
CA THR A 73 -1.59 -6.18 -0.12
C THR A 73 -1.23 -4.85 0.51
N PHE A 74 -2.16 -3.91 0.45
CA PHE A 74 -2.13 -2.61 1.10
C PHE A 74 -3.04 -2.68 2.32
N ASP A 75 -2.48 -2.44 3.49
CA ASP A 75 -3.16 -2.49 4.78
C ASP A 75 -2.96 -1.15 5.49
N ILE A 76 -4.03 -0.38 5.67
CA ILE A 76 -4.00 0.90 6.39
C ILE A 76 -4.74 0.70 7.70
N ASP A 77 -4.03 0.88 8.81
CA ASP A 77 -4.58 0.72 10.14
C ASP A 77 -5.24 2.00 10.68
N CYS A 78 -5.78 1.91 11.90
CA CYS A 78 -6.41 3.04 12.59
C CYS A 78 -5.43 4.18 12.93
N ASN A 79 -4.12 3.95 12.88
CA ASN A 79 -3.08 4.92 13.17
C ASN A 79 -2.53 5.58 11.89
N CYS A 80 -3.17 5.33 10.74
CA CYS A 80 -2.68 5.77 9.42
C CYS A 80 -1.30 5.18 9.05
N LEU A 81 -0.94 4.03 9.61
CA LEU A 81 0.24 3.29 9.18
C LEU A 81 -0.12 2.44 7.97
N LEU A 82 0.47 2.75 6.81
CA LEU A 82 0.32 1.93 5.61
C LEU A 82 1.37 0.82 5.63
N THR A 83 0.93 -0.43 5.62
CA THR A 83 1.80 -1.59 5.36
C THR A 83 1.52 -2.11 3.95
N VAL A 84 2.57 -2.20 3.13
CA VAL A 84 2.50 -2.81 1.80
C VAL A 84 3.29 -4.10 1.83
N THR A 85 2.63 -5.22 1.55
CA THR A 85 3.24 -6.56 1.54
C THR A 85 3.12 -7.18 0.16
N ALA A 86 4.24 -7.61 -0.43
CA ALA A 86 4.24 -8.46 -1.62
C ALA A 86 4.52 -9.91 -1.21
N LEU A 87 3.67 -10.84 -1.67
CA LEU A 87 3.75 -12.27 -1.41
C LEU A 87 3.76 -13.02 -2.74
N ASP A 88 4.82 -13.78 -3.03
CA ASP A 88 4.78 -14.79 -4.08
C ASP A 88 4.01 -16.01 -3.57
N THR A 89 2.82 -16.22 -4.11
CA THR A 89 1.89 -17.27 -3.68
C THR A 89 2.40 -18.69 -3.99
N GLY A 90 3.33 -18.84 -4.95
CA GLY A 90 3.90 -20.15 -5.29
C GLY A 90 4.96 -20.61 -4.29
N THR A 91 5.77 -19.69 -3.76
CA THR A 91 6.86 -20.02 -2.83
C THR A 91 6.60 -19.64 -1.38
N GLY A 92 5.59 -18.81 -1.12
CA GLY A 92 5.34 -18.22 0.21
C GLY A 92 6.33 -17.13 0.61
N LYS A 93 7.29 -16.76 -0.26
CA LYS A 93 8.22 -15.68 0.02
C LYS A 93 7.49 -14.34 0.01
N GLN A 94 7.77 -13.53 1.00
CA GLN A 94 7.20 -12.20 1.12
C GLN A 94 8.23 -11.16 1.51
N CYS A 95 7.96 -9.93 1.12
CA CYS A 95 8.67 -8.74 1.55
C CYS A 95 7.64 -7.63 1.79
N SER A 96 7.87 -6.79 2.78
CA SER A 96 6.94 -5.73 3.14
C SER A 96 7.67 -4.47 3.57
N ILE A 97 6.99 -3.34 3.41
CA ILE A 97 7.40 -2.05 3.99
C ILE A 97 6.24 -1.47 4.81
N ALA A 98 6.59 -0.75 5.87
CA ALA A 98 5.67 0.07 6.63
C ALA A 98 6.01 1.53 6.37
N ILE A 99 5.01 2.31 5.99
CA ILE A 99 5.12 3.72 5.67
C ILE A 99 4.22 4.45 6.66
N ALA A 100 4.86 5.10 7.64
CA ALA A 100 4.17 6.02 8.53
C ALA A 100 3.98 7.33 7.78
N ASP A 101 2.73 7.70 7.51
CA ASP A 101 2.45 8.89 6.74
C ASP A 101 2.42 10.12 7.66
N SER A 102 3.50 10.91 7.64
CA SER A 102 3.50 12.26 8.22
C SER A 102 2.67 13.27 7.40
N HIS A 103 2.16 12.88 6.23
CA HIS A 103 1.43 13.72 5.28
C HIS A 103 -0.07 13.39 5.15
N LEU A 104 -0.57 12.25 5.69
CA LEU A 104 -2.01 11.94 5.74
C LEU A 104 -2.81 12.87 6.67
N LEU A 105 -2.13 13.56 7.57
CA LEU A 105 -2.73 14.54 8.46
C LEU A 105 -1.91 15.81 8.38
N THR A 106 -2.48 16.86 7.81
CA THR A 106 -2.02 18.19 8.21
C THR A 106 -2.09 18.27 9.75
N PRO A 107 -1.19 18.99 10.44
CA PRO A 107 -1.28 19.15 11.89
C PRO A 107 -2.69 19.60 12.36
N ALA A 108 -3.38 20.38 11.52
CA ALA A 108 -4.76 20.78 11.71
C ALA A 108 -5.76 19.59 11.72
N GLN A 109 -5.61 18.63 10.82
CA GLN A 109 -6.48 17.44 10.76
C GLN A 109 -6.22 16.49 11.93
N ALA A 110 -4.96 16.26 12.30
CA ALA A 110 -4.59 15.48 13.49
C ALA A 110 -5.22 16.05 14.77
N ASN A 111 -5.05 17.36 14.98
CA ASN A 111 -5.64 18.07 16.12
C ASN A 111 -7.17 17.98 16.13
N SER A 112 -7.82 18.09 14.95
CA SER A 112 -9.28 18.02 14.85
C SER A 112 -9.84 16.63 15.16
N LEU A 113 -9.15 15.56 14.77
CA LEU A 113 -9.55 14.18 15.08
C LEU A 113 -9.36 13.92 16.57
N GLN A 114 -8.25 14.35 17.16
CA GLN A 114 -7.98 14.18 18.58
C GLN A 114 -9.01 14.94 19.44
N ALA A 115 -9.37 16.17 19.05
CA ALA A 115 -10.43 16.94 19.69
C ALA A 115 -11.81 16.26 19.56
N LYS A 116 -12.14 15.69 18.39
CA LYS A 116 -13.40 14.95 18.19
C LYS A 116 -13.45 13.68 19.03
N PHE A 117 -12.34 12.95 19.15
CA PHE A 117 -12.23 11.77 20.02
C PHE A 117 -12.40 12.16 21.50
N GLN A 118 -11.70 13.19 21.99
CA GLN A 118 -11.82 13.67 23.38
C GLN A 118 -13.23 14.17 23.71
N ASN A 119 -13.88 14.88 22.78
CA ASN A 119 -15.26 15.31 22.94
C ASN A 119 -16.21 14.09 23.00
N SER A 120 -16.02 13.08 22.14
CA SER A 120 -16.85 11.87 22.14
C SER A 120 -16.75 11.04 23.43
N GLN A 121 -15.59 11.03 24.10
CA GLN A 121 -15.40 10.34 25.38
C GLN A 121 -16.01 11.11 26.55
N SER A 122 -16.07 12.44 26.45
CA SER A 122 -16.72 13.29 27.46
C SER A 122 -18.25 13.08 27.50
N TYR A 123 -18.89 12.82 26.36
CA TYR A 123 -20.33 12.54 26.31
C TYR A 123 -20.71 11.15 26.88
N LYS A 124 -19.79 10.18 26.91
CA LYS A 124 -20.04 8.84 27.48
C LYS A 124 -19.88 8.77 29.00
N ARG A 125 -19.36 9.81 29.66
CA ARG A 125 -19.23 9.88 31.13
C ARG A 125 -20.36 10.63 31.83
N LEU A 126 -21.29 11.22 31.08
CA LEU A 126 -22.39 12.05 31.59
C LEU A 126 -23.77 11.40 31.38
N GLY A 127 -23.83 10.11 31.06
CA GLY A 127 -25.05 9.31 30.94
C GLY A 127 -25.07 8.17 31.94
#